data_AF-A0A2D8LLS3-F1
#
_entry.id   AF-A0A2D8LLS3-F1
#
_cell.length_a   1.000
_cell.length_b   1.000
_cell.length_c   1.000
_cell.angle_alpha   90.00
_cell.angle_beta   90.00
_cell.angle_gamma   90.00
#
_symmetry.space_group_name_H-M   'P 1'
#
loop_
_entity.id
_entity.type
_entity.pdbx_description
1 polymer ?
#
loop_
_entity_poly.entity_id
_entity_poly.type
_entity_poly.pdbx_seq_one_letter_code
_entity_poly.pdbx_strand_id
1 'polypeptide(L)'
;MKRKKNLLYIGNKLAAKGNTLSTIESLSLKLQEEGFIVKTASSQKNMGLRMLAMIKAVFNNRKWADVVLIDTYSTLNFQYAVAVATLCRFYH
;
A
#
# COMPACT_ATOMS: atom_id res chain seq x y z
N MET A 1 -7.43 -18.24 17.97
CA MET A 1 -6.38 -17.79 17.04
C MET A 1 -6.91 -16.67 16.17
N LYS A 2 -6.35 -15.46 16.22
CA LYS A 2 -6.76 -14.37 15.30
C LYS A 2 -6.44 -14.78 13.87
N ARG A 3 -7.44 -14.72 12.99
CA ARG A 3 -7.31 -15.06 11.57
C ARG A 3 -6.23 -14.17 10.96
N LYS A 4 -5.18 -14.76 10.37
CA LYS A 4 -4.13 -14.00 9.69
C LYS A 4 -4.78 -13.24 8.53
N LYS A 5 -4.78 -11.92 8.60
CA LYS A 5 -5.33 -11.06 7.55
C LYS A 5 -4.21 -10.64 6.61
N ASN A 6 -4.51 -10.71 5.31
CA ASN A 6 -3.63 -10.23 4.26
C ASN A 6 -3.77 -8.71 4.17
N LEU A 7 -2.65 -8.01 4.36
CA LEU A 7 -2.61 -6.56 4.35
C LEU A 7 -1.83 -6.09 3.12
N LEU A 8 -2.49 -5.28 2.30
CA LEU A 8 -1.83 -4.58 1.20
C LEU A 8 -1.48 -3.17 1.67
N TYR A 9 -0.19 -2.92 1.85
CA TYR A 9 0.34 -1.61 2.18
C TYR A 9 0.67 -0.85 0.90
N ILE A 10 -0.09 0.20 0.63
CA ILE A 10 0.13 1.15 -0.45
C ILE A 10 0.85 2.36 0.14
N GLY A 11 2.10 2.60 -0.25
CA GLY A 11 2.78 3.80 0.21
C GLY A 11 4.04 4.14 -0.55
N ASN A 12 4.68 5.23 -0.14
CA ASN A 12 5.79 5.78 -0.89
C ASN A 12 7.11 5.03 -0.63
N LYS A 13 7.32 3.87 -1.28
CA LYS A 13 8.61 3.15 -1.25
C LYS A 13 9.63 3.81 -2.20
N LEU A 14 9.93 5.08 -1.93
CA LEU A 14 10.88 5.90 -2.70
C LEU A 14 12.28 5.92 -2.06
N ALA A 15 12.56 5.03 -1.11
CA ALA A 15 13.94 4.80 -0.67
C ALA A 15 14.72 4.25 -1.86
N ALA A 16 15.57 5.11 -2.42
CA ALA A 16 16.61 4.68 -3.33
C ALA A 16 17.40 3.55 -2.64
N LYS A 17 17.69 2.48 -3.40
CA LYS A 17 18.67 1.46 -3.01
C LYS A 17 19.88 2.15 -2.37
N GLY A 18 19.98 2.13 -1.03
CA GLY A 18 21.18 2.59 -0.33
C GLY A 18 21.04 3.63 0.79
N ASN A 19 19.89 4.24 1.07
CA ASN A 19 19.77 5.15 2.22
C ASN A 19 18.46 4.97 2.99
N THR A 20 18.62 4.66 4.28
CA THR A 20 17.61 4.52 5.36
C THR A 20 16.40 3.62 5.05
N LEU A 21 16.16 2.63 5.92
CA LEU A 21 14.93 1.83 5.89
C LEU A 21 13.72 2.76 5.74
N SER A 22 12.96 2.58 4.66
CA SER A 22 11.79 3.43 4.44
C SER A 22 10.74 3.18 5.52
N THR A 23 9.94 4.19 5.87
CA THR A 23 8.84 4.04 6.86
C THR A 23 7.94 2.85 6.53
N ILE A 24 7.70 2.59 5.23
CA ILE A 24 6.94 1.44 4.76
C ILE A 24 7.64 0.11 5.06
N GLU A 25 8.97 0.03 5.02
CA GLU A 25 9.73 -1.18 5.37
C GLU A 25 9.69 -1.43 6.88
N SER A 26 10.01 -0.43 7.70
CA SER A 26 9.96 -0.57 9.17
C SER A 26 8.55 -0.89 9.67
N LEU A 27 7.51 -0.25 9.13
CA LEU A 27 6.14 -0.52 9.53
C LEU A 27 5.64 -1.87 8.98
N SER A 28 6.06 -2.27 7.77
CA SER A 28 5.72 -3.59 7.24
C SER A 28 6.30 -4.73 8.09
N LEU A 29 7.53 -4.57 8.61
CA LEU A 29 8.15 -5.53 9.53
C LEU A 29 7.35 -5.65 10.83
N LYS A 30 7.01 -4.52 11.46
CA LYS A 30 6.18 -4.51 12.68
C LYS A 30 4.82 -5.17 12.47
N LEU A 31 4.17 -4.91 11.33
CA LEU A 31 2.89 -5.55 10.98
C LEU A 31 3.05 -7.06 10.75
N GLN A 32 4.18 -7.49 10.18
CA GLN A 32 4.49 -8.92 10.05
C GLN A 32 4.75 -9.58 11.40
N GLU A 33 5.43 -8.91 12.33
CA GLU A 33 5.62 -9.36 13.72
C GLU A 33 4.29 -9.53 14.47
N GLU A 34 3.32 -8.64 14.22
CA GLU A 34 1.94 -8.75 14.71
C GLU A 34 1.13 -9.88 14.03
N GLY A 35 1.72 -10.59 13.06
CA GLY A 35 1.14 -11.77 12.41
C GLY A 35 0.35 -11.49 11.13
N PHE A 36 0.44 -10.27 10.57
CA PHE A 36 -0.17 -9.94 9.27
C PHE A 36 0.72 -10.39 8.11
N ILE A 37 0.10 -10.79 7.00
CA ILE A 37 0.84 -11.06 5.76
C ILE A 37 0.83 -9.77 4.95
N VAL A 38 1.95 -9.06 4.94
CA VAL A 38 2.05 -7.72 4.34
C VAL A 38 2.66 -7.78 2.93
N LYS A 39 1.96 -7.23 1.94
CA LYS A 39 2.52 -6.88 0.63
C LYS A 39 2.64 -5.38 0.50
N THR A 40 3.79 -4.90 0.03
CA THR A 40 4.02 -3.46 -0.20
C THR A 40 3.95 -3.14 -1.69
N ALA A 41 3.40 -1.98 -2.05
CA ALA A 41 3.43 -1.47 -3.42
C ALA A 41 3.91 -0.02 -3.44
N SER A 42 4.41 0.39 -4.62
CA SER A 42 4.92 1.73 -5.00
C SER A 42 6.44 1.98 -4.83
N SER A 43 7.21 1.48 -5.79
CA SER A 43 8.66 1.75 -6.00
C SER A 43 8.94 2.79 -7.11
N GLN A 44 7.93 3.51 -7.59
CA GLN A 44 8.06 4.33 -8.81
C GLN A 44 8.40 5.79 -8.50
N LYS A 45 9.43 6.30 -9.19
CA LYS A 45 9.96 7.67 -9.05
C LYS A 45 9.04 8.74 -9.65
N ASN A 46 8.32 8.39 -10.72
CA ASN A 46 7.39 9.29 -11.40
C ASN A 46 6.01 9.28 -10.75
N MET A 47 5.53 10.44 -10.29
CA MET A 47 4.32 10.56 -9.47
C MET A 47 3.05 9.98 -10.13
N GLY A 48 2.86 10.19 -11.45
CA GLY A 48 1.74 9.62 -12.21
C GLY A 48 1.83 8.11 -12.44
N LEU A 49 3.02 7.58 -12.76
CA LEU A 49 3.23 6.13 -12.91
C LEU A 49 3.11 5.40 -11.57
N ARG A 50 3.57 6.03 -10.48
CA ARG A 50 3.40 5.56 -9.11
C ARG A 50 1.92 5.37 -8.78
N MET A 51 1.12 6.35 -9.15
CA MET A 51 -0.33 6.36 -8.95
C MET A 51 -1.04 5.26 -9.75
N LEU A 52 -0.73 5.07 -11.04
CA LEU A 52 -1.26 3.94 -11.82
C LEU A 52 -0.82 2.59 -11.22
N ALA A 53 0.42 2.49 -10.75
CA ALA A 53 0.91 1.28 -10.09
C ALA A 53 0.17 0.99 -8.78
N MET A 54 -0.17 2.02 -7.98
CA MET A 54 -0.94 1.86 -6.74
C MET A 54 -2.37 1.38 -7.02
N ILE A 55 -3.07 1.97 -7.99
CA ILE A 55 -4.42 1.54 -8.40
C ILE A 55 -4.38 0.10 -8.92
N LYS A 56 -3.43 -0.21 -9.81
CA LYS A 56 -3.25 -1.57 -10.36
C LYS A 56 -2.90 -2.58 -9.27
N ALA A 57 -2.09 -2.19 -8.28
CA ALA A 57 -1.77 -3.06 -7.14
C ALA A 57 -3.00 -3.39 -6.31
N VAL A 58 -3.87 -2.40 -6.02
CA VAL A 58 -5.14 -2.63 -5.32
C VAL A 58 -6.04 -3.52 -6.16
N PHE A 59 -6.23 -3.21 -7.44
CA PHE A 59 -7.09 -4.00 -8.32
C PHE A 59 -6.64 -5.47 -8.45
N ASN A 60 -5.34 -5.70 -8.60
CA ASN A 60 -4.77 -7.04 -8.73
C ASN A 60 -4.81 -7.83 -7.41
N ASN A 61 -4.63 -7.15 -6.28
CA ASN A 61 -4.61 -7.80 -4.97
C ASN A 61 -5.97 -7.77 -4.26
N ARG A 62 -7.05 -7.25 -4.88
CA ARG A 62 -8.36 -7.09 -4.26
C ARG A 62 -8.98 -8.39 -3.71
N LYS A 63 -8.70 -9.52 -4.36
CA LYS A 63 -9.18 -10.85 -3.93
C LYS A 63 -8.29 -11.48 -2.85
N TRP A 64 -7.07 -10.96 -2.69
CA TRP A 64 -6.09 -11.49 -1.76
C TRP A 64 -6.04 -10.65 -0.48
N ALA A 65 -6.14 -9.33 -0.59
CA ALA A 65 -6.01 -8.40 0.52
C ALA A 65 -7.34 -8.27 1.28
N ASP A 66 -7.32 -8.60 2.57
CA ASP A 66 -8.44 -8.37 3.50
C ASP A 66 -8.47 -6.91 3.98
N VAL A 67 -7.31 -6.26 4.04
CA VAL A 67 -7.14 -4.88 4.50
C VAL A 67 -6.20 -4.15 3.55
N VAL A 68 -6.54 -2.93 3.17
CA VAL A 68 -5.67 -2.03 2.40
C VAL A 68 -5.28 -0.86 3.29
N LEU A 69 -3.98 -0.75 3.59
CA LEU A 69 -3.41 0.37 4.33
C LEU A 69 -2.81 1.35 3.33
N ILE A 70 -3.31 2.59 3.31
CA ILE A 70 -2.87 3.65 2.40
C ILE A 70 -2.07 4.67 3.19
N ASP A 71 -0.80 4.84 2.86
CA ASP A 71 0.14 5.76 3.48
C ASP A 71 0.74 6.66 2.40
N THR A 72 0.21 7.88 2.27
CA THR A 72 0.66 8.83 1.26
C THR A 72 0.83 10.22 1.85
N TYR A 73 1.99 10.83 1.59
CA TYR A 73 2.28 12.22 1.93
C TYR A 73 2.17 13.07 0.65
N SER A 74 1.05 13.78 0.46
CA SER A 74 0.81 14.92 -0.47
C SER A 74 -0.69 15.08 -0.76
N THR A 75 -1.16 16.32 -0.97
CA THR A 75 -2.55 16.67 -1.34
C THR A 75 -3.03 15.97 -2.61
N LEU A 76 -2.17 15.80 -3.63
CA LEU A 76 -2.53 15.06 -4.84
C LEU A 76 -2.73 13.57 -4.55
N ASN A 77 -1.94 12.99 -3.63
CA ASN A 77 -2.11 11.61 -3.23
C ASN A 77 -3.39 11.37 -2.41
N PHE A 78 -3.87 12.38 -1.69
CA PHE A 78 -5.13 12.30 -0.93
C PHE A 78 -6.34 12.05 -1.84
N GLN A 79 -6.43 12.73 -2.99
CA GLN A 79 -7.51 12.46 -3.96
C GLN A 79 -7.45 11.02 -4.51
N TYR A 80 -6.27 10.42 -4.58
CA TYR A 80 -6.13 9.02 -4.96
C TYR A 80 -6.53 8.05 -3.84
N ALA A 81 -6.25 8.37 -2.58
CA ALA A 81 -6.79 7.60 -1.46
C ALA A 81 -8.33 7.57 -1.51
N VAL A 82 -8.96 8.69 -1.89
CA VAL A 82 -10.41 8.75 -2.13
C VAL A 82 -10.83 7.90 -3.32
N ALA A 83 -10.11 7.94 -4.44
CA ALA A 83 -10.41 7.10 -5.61
C ALA A 83 -10.28 5.59 -5.32
N VAL A 84 -9.18 5.19 -4.65
CA VAL A 84 -8.94 3.81 -4.21
C VAL A 84 -10.01 3.37 -3.22
N ALA A 85 -10.33 4.20 -2.21
CA ALA A 85 -11.40 3.89 -1.26
C ALA A 85 -12.76 3.75 -1.95
N THR A 86 -13.02 4.55 -2.99
CA THR A 86 -14.25 4.45 -3.79
C THR A 86 -14.27 3.17 -4.62
N LEU A 87 -13.16 2.77 -5.23
CA LEU A 87 -13.03 1.48 -5.91
C LEU A 87 -13.21 0.31 -4.95
N CYS A 88 -12.62 0.36 -3.76
CA CYS A 88 -12.83 -0.66 -2.73
C CYS A 88 -14.30 -0.78 -2.34
N ARG A 89 -15.04 0.33 -2.20
CA ARG A 89 -16.48 0.33 -1.94
C ARG A 89 -17.31 -0.24 -3.10
N PHE A 90 -16.87 -0.06 -4.34
CA PHE A 90 -17.58 -0.57 -5.51
C PHE A 90 -17.41 -2.08 -5.71
N TYR A 91 -16.29 -2.65 -5.24
CA TYR A 91 -15.97 -4.07 -5.40
C TYR A 91 -16.20 -4.93 -4.14
N HIS A 92 -16.72 -4.34 -3.07
CA HIS A 92 -17.22 -5.04 -1.88
C HIS A 92 -18.69 -5.37 -2.08
#